data_AF-A0A1Q5LQ09-F1
#
_entry.id   AF-A0A1Q5LQ09-F1
#
_cell.length_a   1.000
_cell.length_b   1.000
_cell.length_c   1.000
_cell.angle_alpha   90.00
_cell.angle_beta   90.00
_cell.angle_gamma   90.00
#
_symmetry.space_group_name_H-M   'P 1'
#
loop_
_entity.id
_entity.type
_entity.pdbx_description
1 polymer ?
#
loop_
_entity_poly.entity_id
_entity_poly.type
_entity_poly.pdbx_seq_one_letter_code
_entity_poly.pdbx_strand_id
1 'polypeptide(L)'
;MNRFQFVADHQRRYGVKRLCTILGIARSSFYYWRRTAADRAARQAADAALAARIRAVHRESDGTYGVPRITAELREAGERVNHWGYPRSRGRIARVMRIIGLAGVRLRRRHRTTVADPAAVKAPDLIGRDFTARKPNTKYVGDITYLPVDGGKFLYLATVIDLASRRLAGWAIANAGALGVPDGDVLPFGKR
;
A
#
# COMPACT_ATOMS: atom_id res chain seq x y z
N MET A 1 -11.97 9.79 28.97
CA MET A 1 -13.30 9.34 29.42
C MET A 1 -14.36 9.73 28.37
N ASN A 2 -15.15 8.79 27.83
CA ASN A 2 -16.22 9.10 26.86
C ASN A 2 -17.49 9.60 27.61
N ARG A 3 -18.26 10.53 27.02
CA ARG A 3 -19.53 11.04 27.59
C ARG A 3 -20.52 9.93 27.97
N PHE A 4 -20.63 8.87 27.16
CA PHE A 4 -21.50 7.73 27.45
C PHE A 4 -20.99 6.88 28.64
N GLN A 5 -19.66 6.74 28.78
CA GLN A 5 -19.05 6.06 29.92
C GLN A 5 -19.35 6.83 31.21
N PHE A 6 -19.19 8.16 31.19
CA PHE A 6 -19.52 9.00 32.33
C PHE A 6 -20.98 8.82 32.79
N VAL A 7 -21.94 8.76 31.85
CA VAL A 7 -23.34 8.46 32.17
C VAL A 7 -23.47 7.08 32.80
N ALA A 8 -22.82 6.05 32.24
CA ALA A 8 -22.90 4.69 32.75
C ALA A 8 -22.41 4.57 34.20
N ASP A 9 -21.33 5.27 34.54
CA ASP A 9 -20.70 5.22 35.86
C ASP A 9 -21.51 5.97 36.91
N HIS A 10 -22.20 7.05 36.52
CA HIS A 10 -22.89 7.96 37.45
C HIS A 10 -24.42 7.84 37.43
N GLN A 11 -25.00 7.02 36.55
CA GLN A 11 -26.46 6.88 36.36
C GLN A 11 -27.20 6.50 37.64
N ARG A 12 -26.57 5.73 38.54
CA ARG A 12 -27.19 5.29 39.80
C ARG A 12 -27.42 6.46 40.77
N ARG A 13 -26.53 7.45 40.76
CA ARG A 13 -26.56 8.59 41.68
C ARG A 13 -27.38 9.77 41.18
N TYR A 14 -27.34 10.06 39.87
CA TYR A 14 -27.93 11.28 39.31
C TYR A 14 -29.02 11.05 38.25
N GLY A 15 -29.24 9.80 37.83
CA GLY A 15 -30.23 9.43 36.82
C GLY A 15 -29.78 9.75 35.38
N VAL A 16 -30.10 8.84 34.46
CA VAL A 16 -29.71 8.95 33.04
C VAL A 16 -30.23 10.22 32.38
N LYS A 17 -31.49 10.62 32.65
CA LYS A 17 -32.12 11.80 32.03
C LYS A 17 -31.32 13.08 32.34
N ARG A 18 -31.01 13.31 33.62
CA ARG A 18 -30.28 14.50 34.07
C ARG A 18 -28.87 14.55 33.48
N LEU A 19 -28.14 13.43 33.54
CA LEU A 19 -26.78 13.34 33.00
C LEU A 19 -26.74 13.54 31.48
N CYS A 20 -27.68 12.94 30.73
CA CYS A 20 -27.79 13.13 29.29
C CYS A 20 -28.09 14.59 28.92
N THR A 21 -28.98 15.26 29.65
CA THR A 21 -29.27 16.69 29.44
C THR A 21 -28.04 17.56 29.68
N ILE A 22 -27.34 17.37 30.81
CA ILE A 22 -26.13 18.15 31.15
C ILE A 22 -25.02 17.95 30.11
N LEU A 23 -24.84 16.72 29.63
CA LEU A 23 -23.79 16.38 28.66
C LEU A 23 -24.19 16.65 27.19
N GLY A 24 -25.42 17.12 26.95
CA GLY A 24 -25.92 17.39 25.60
C GLY A 24 -25.99 16.16 24.70
N ILE A 25 -26.37 15.00 25.24
CA ILE A 25 -26.52 13.76 24.46
C ILE A 25 -27.93 13.18 24.56
N ALA A 26 -28.41 12.57 23.47
CA ALA A 26 -29.72 11.92 23.47
C ALA A 26 -29.71 10.64 24.32
N ARG A 27 -30.78 10.42 25.10
CA ARG A 27 -30.97 9.19 25.89
C ARG A 27 -30.95 7.93 25.02
N SER A 28 -31.55 8.00 23.84
CA SER A 28 -31.55 6.91 22.85
C SER A 28 -30.13 6.52 22.43
N SER A 29 -29.25 7.50 22.22
CA SER A 29 -27.84 7.25 21.91
C SER A 29 -27.09 6.56 23.05
N PHE A 30 -27.38 6.90 24.31
CA PHE A 30 -26.80 6.22 25.47
C PHE A 30 -27.23 4.74 25.53
N TYR A 31 -28.52 4.45 25.41
CA TYR A 31 -29.00 3.06 25.42
C TYR A 31 -28.51 2.28 24.20
N TYR A 32 -28.43 2.91 23.02
CA TYR A 32 -27.82 2.30 21.84
C TYR A 32 -26.34 1.96 22.07
N TRP A 33 -25.57 2.90 22.62
CA TRP A 33 -24.15 2.70 22.96
C TRP A 33 -23.97 1.55 23.95
N ARG A 34 -24.85 1.45 24.94
CA ARG A 34 -24.85 0.37 25.94
C ARG A 34 -25.21 -0.98 25.31
N ARG A 35 -26.27 -1.02 24.50
CA ARG A 35 -26.73 -2.24 23.80
C ARG A 35 -25.68 -2.79 22.85
N THR A 36 -24.95 -1.92 22.16
CA THR A 36 -23.93 -2.31 21.18
C THR A 36 -22.54 -2.52 21.78
N ALA A 37 -22.41 -2.61 23.11
CA ALA A 37 -21.12 -2.75 23.78
C ALA A 37 -20.34 -3.99 23.33
N ALA A 38 -21.00 -5.15 23.24
CA ALA A 38 -20.39 -6.39 22.77
C ALA A 38 -19.87 -6.27 21.33
N ASP A 39 -20.70 -5.75 20.42
CA ASP A 39 -20.29 -5.56 19.01
C ASP A 39 -19.12 -4.58 18.88
N ARG A 40 -19.07 -3.54 19.71
CA ARG A 40 -17.94 -2.59 19.74
C ARG A 40 -16.67 -3.28 20.21
N ALA A 41 -16.74 -4.06 21.28
CA ALA A 41 -15.61 -4.84 21.78
C ALA A 41 -15.10 -5.84 20.73
N ALA A 42 -16.01 -6.56 20.06
CA ALA A 42 -15.66 -7.49 18.98
C ALA A 42 -14.95 -6.80 17.81
N ARG A 43 -15.45 -5.63 17.36
CA ARG A 43 -14.79 -4.83 16.32
C ARG A 43 -13.40 -4.36 16.75
N GLN A 44 -13.25 -3.97 18.01
CA GLN A 44 -11.98 -3.50 18.56
C GLN A 44 -10.95 -4.62 18.65
N ALA A 45 -11.36 -5.82 19.07
CA ALA A 45 -10.53 -7.03 19.03
C ALA A 45 -10.12 -7.40 17.59
N ALA A 46 -11.06 -7.36 16.65
CA ALA A 46 -10.77 -7.65 15.24
C ALA A 46 -9.80 -6.62 14.61
N ASP A 47 -9.92 -5.35 14.99
CA ASP A 47 -8.97 -4.31 14.57
C ASP A 47 -7.59 -4.46 15.21
N ALA A 48 -7.51 -4.92 16.47
CA ALA A 48 -6.24 -5.23 17.13
C ALA A 48 -5.52 -6.41 16.45
N ALA A 49 -6.27 -7.46 16.09
CA ALA A 49 -5.73 -8.59 15.31
C ALA A 49 -5.23 -8.12 13.93
N LEU A 50 -6.02 -7.29 13.23
CA LEU A 50 -5.60 -6.70 11.96
C LEU A 50 -4.35 -5.83 12.11
N ALA A 51 -4.25 -5.04 13.18
CA ALA A 51 -3.08 -4.20 13.46
C ALA A 51 -1.81 -5.03 13.64
N ALA A 52 -1.89 -6.18 14.34
CA ALA A 52 -0.74 -7.06 14.52
C ALA A 52 -0.19 -7.56 13.17
N ARG A 53 -1.08 -7.94 12.26
CA ARG A 53 -0.70 -8.43 10.93
C ARG A 53 -0.17 -7.33 10.02
N ILE A 54 -0.79 -6.16 10.04
CA ILE A 54 -0.27 -4.98 9.34
C ILE A 54 1.16 -4.67 9.80
N ARG A 55 1.46 -4.78 11.10
CA ARG A 55 2.83 -4.58 11.61
C ARG A 55 3.80 -5.64 11.10
N ALA A 56 3.39 -6.90 11.00
CA ALA A 56 4.23 -7.97 10.46
C ALA A 56 4.61 -7.68 9.00
N VAL A 57 3.61 -7.46 8.13
CA VAL A 57 3.84 -7.13 6.71
C VAL A 57 4.64 -5.83 6.54
N HIS A 58 4.37 -4.82 7.35
CA HIS A 58 5.11 -3.55 7.28
C HIS A 58 6.57 -3.73 7.70
N ARG A 59 6.86 -4.59 8.68
CA ARG A 59 8.22 -4.92 9.10
C ARG A 59 8.95 -5.75 8.04
N GLU A 60 8.30 -6.76 7.47
CA GLU A 60 8.86 -7.60 6.40
C GLU A 60 9.21 -6.80 5.14
N SER A 61 8.58 -5.64 4.95
CA SER A 61 8.85 -4.72 3.84
C SER A 61 9.78 -3.55 4.23
N ASP A 62 10.54 -3.66 5.32
CA ASP A 62 11.43 -2.62 5.84
C ASP A 62 10.75 -1.25 6.04
N GLY A 63 9.46 -1.29 6.39
CA GLY A 63 8.63 -0.12 6.59
C GLY A 63 8.22 0.61 5.32
N THR A 64 8.48 0.05 4.14
CA THR A 64 8.23 0.74 2.86
C THR A 64 6.77 0.67 2.42
N TYR A 65 6.04 -0.37 2.81
CA TYR A 65 4.71 -0.63 2.23
C TYR A 65 3.62 0.27 2.81
N GLY A 66 2.87 0.93 1.92
CA GLY A 66 1.66 1.67 2.27
C GLY A 66 0.38 0.82 2.14
N VAL A 67 -0.77 1.44 2.42
CA VAL A 67 -2.11 0.82 2.35
C VAL A 67 -2.31 -0.04 1.10
N PRO A 68 -1.94 0.37 -0.14
CA PRO A 68 -2.14 -0.46 -1.33
C PRO A 68 -1.42 -1.81 -1.26
N ARG A 69 -0.14 -1.81 -0.89
CA ARG A 69 0.70 -3.02 -0.87
C ARG A 69 0.34 -3.91 0.30
N ILE A 70 0.15 -3.33 1.49
CA ILE A 70 -0.35 -4.08 2.65
C ILE A 70 -1.70 -4.74 2.36
N THR A 71 -2.61 -4.06 1.62
CA THR A 71 -3.89 -4.67 1.22
C THR A 71 -3.69 -5.85 0.27
N ALA A 72 -2.71 -5.80 -0.63
CA ALA A 72 -2.41 -6.89 -1.55
C ALA A 72 -1.83 -8.10 -0.81
N GLU A 73 -0.80 -7.88 0.02
CA GLU A 73 -0.17 -8.94 0.84
C GLU A 73 -1.18 -9.66 1.73
N LEU A 74 -2.03 -8.92 2.45
CA LEU A 74 -3.06 -9.53 3.30
C LEU A 74 -4.10 -10.33 2.49
N ARG A 75 -4.38 -9.94 1.24
CA ARG A 75 -5.29 -10.69 0.37
C ARG A 75 -4.66 -11.98 -0.17
N GLU A 76 -3.39 -11.93 -0.53
CA GLU A 76 -2.63 -13.10 -1.01
C GLU A 76 -2.44 -14.14 0.09
N ALA A 77 -2.26 -13.71 1.34
CA ALA A 77 -2.25 -14.57 2.53
C ALA A 77 -3.63 -15.21 2.86
N GLY A 78 -4.63 -15.07 1.99
CA GLY A 78 -5.97 -15.64 2.16
C GLY A 78 -6.87 -14.86 3.12
N GLU A 79 -6.44 -13.69 3.62
CA GLU A 79 -7.24 -12.91 4.54
C GLU A 79 -8.27 -12.06 3.80
N ARG A 80 -9.52 -12.49 3.89
CA ARG A 80 -10.66 -11.66 3.51
C ARG A 80 -10.81 -10.56 4.57
N VAL A 81 -10.12 -9.43 4.39
CA VAL A 81 -10.24 -8.23 5.26
C VAL A 81 -11.66 -7.60 5.23
N ASN A 82 -12.60 -8.17 4.47
CA ASN A 82 -13.91 -8.69 4.91
C ASN A 82 -14.73 -9.12 3.68
N HIS A 83 -15.73 -9.98 3.91
CA HIS A 83 -16.77 -10.48 3.00
C HIS A 83 -17.08 -9.59 1.79
N TRP A 84 -17.03 -10.22 0.61
CA TRP A 84 -17.66 -9.84 -0.67
C TRP A 84 -17.62 -8.34 -1.08
N GLY A 85 -16.75 -8.01 -2.04
CA GLY A 85 -17.09 -7.08 -3.12
C GLY A 85 -17.22 -5.58 -2.82
N TYR A 86 -16.85 -5.06 -1.65
CA TYR A 86 -16.92 -3.60 -1.39
C TYR A 86 -15.53 -2.94 -1.25
N PRO A 87 -15.30 -1.73 -1.81
CA PRO A 87 -14.08 -0.92 -1.62
C PRO A 87 -13.74 -0.52 -0.17
N ARG A 88 -14.44 -1.05 0.84
CA ARG A 88 -14.27 -0.77 2.27
C ARG A 88 -13.02 -1.41 2.92
N SER A 89 -12.38 -2.40 2.31
CA SER A 89 -11.17 -3.04 2.90
C SER A 89 -10.00 -2.06 3.00
N ARG A 90 -9.77 -1.25 1.96
CA ARG A 90 -8.73 -0.21 1.96
C ARG A 90 -9.02 0.88 3.00
N GLY A 91 -10.29 1.25 3.20
CA GLY A 91 -10.68 2.21 4.23
C GLY A 91 -10.42 1.71 5.66
N ARG A 92 -10.72 0.43 5.92
CA ARG A 92 -10.42 -0.19 7.22
C ARG A 92 -8.91 -0.27 7.48
N ILE A 93 -8.13 -0.77 6.52
CA ILE A 93 -6.67 -0.85 6.64
C ILE A 93 -6.06 0.54 6.82
N ALA A 94 -6.46 1.53 6.01
CA ALA A 94 -5.99 2.90 6.14
C ALA A 94 -6.30 3.50 7.52
N ARG A 95 -7.51 3.26 8.04
CA ARG A 95 -7.89 3.71 9.39
C ARG A 95 -7.02 3.03 10.44
N VAL A 96 -6.84 1.72 10.38
CA VAL A 96 -6.02 0.97 11.35
C VAL A 96 -4.57 1.43 11.29
N MET A 97 -3.96 1.50 10.09
CA MET A 97 -2.61 2.03 9.90
C MET A 97 -2.42 3.41 10.53
N ARG A 98 -3.39 4.33 10.32
CA ARG A 98 -3.37 5.66 10.94
C ARG A 98 -3.40 5.59 12.47
N ILE A 99 -4.25 4.73 13.04
CA ILE A 99 -4.35 4.55 14.51
C ILE A 99 -3.03 4.04 15.10
N ILE A 100 -2.34 3.14 14.39
CA ILE A 100 -1.08 2.55 14.86
C ILE A 100 0.18 3.30 14.39
N GLY A 101 0.02 4.48 13.78
CA GLY A 101 1.14 5.33 13.37
C GLY A 101 1.98 4.81 12.20
N LEU A 102 1.45 3.91 11.38
CA LEU A 102 2.17 3.38 10.22
C LEU A 102 1.79 4.09 8.92
N ALA A 103 2.80 4.33 8.09
CA ALA A 103 2.66 4.86 6.74
C ALA A 103 3.66 4.17 5.81
N GLY A 104 3.33 4.11 4.53
CA GLY A 104 4.27 3.65 3.51
C GLY A 104 5.25 4.75 3.13
N VAL A 105 6.45 4.36 2.69
CA VAL A 105 7.43 5.28 2.15
C VAL A 105 6.91 5.84 0.83
N ARG A 106 6.91 7.17 0.73
CA ARG A 106 6.66 7.90 -0.52
C ARG A 106 7.97 8.53 -0.96
N LEU A 107 8.61 7.96 -1.97
CA LEU A 107 9.75 8.59 -2.63
C LEU A 107 9.30 9.96 -3.15
N ARG A 108 9.96 11.05 -2.70
CA ARG A 108 9.67 12.40 -3.19
C ARG A 108 10.08 12.48 -4.68
N ARG A 109 9.15 13.05 -5.46
CA ARG A 109 9.16 13.49 -6.87
C ARG A 109 10.36 13.09 -7.77
N ARG A 110 9.99 12.43 -8.88
CA ARG A 110 10.78 12.15 -10.09
C ARG A 110 11.78 13.26 -10.44
N HIS A 111 13.06 12.91 -10.42
CA HIS A 111 14.02 13.51 -11.35
C HIS A 111 13.54 13.21 -12.77
N ARG A 112 13.44 14.23 -13.64
CA ARG A 112 13.12 14.00 -15.06
C ARG A 112 14.40 13.46 -15.69
N THR A 113 14.52 12.13 -15.73
CA THR A 113 15.70 11.43 -16.26
C THR A 113 15.83 11.57 -17.78
N THR A 114 14.74 11.86 -18.49
CA THR A 114 14.72 11.85 -19.95
C THR A 114 13.98 13.07 -20.47
N VAL A 115 14.71 13.91 -21.20
CA VAL A 115 14.13 14.86 -22.15
C VAL A 115 13.87 14.06 -23.42
N ALA A 116 12.60 13.95 -23.82
CA ALA A 116 12.27 13.22 -25.03
C ALA A 116 12.84 13.99 -26.22
N ASP A 117 13.68 13.33 -27.02
CA ASP A 117 14.05 13.83 -28.33
C ASP A 117 12.81 13.79 -29.24
N PRO A 118 12.31 14.94 -29.72
CA PRO A 118 11.16 14.99 -30.62
C PRO A 118 11.38 14.24 -31.94
N ALA A 119 12.65 14.05 -32.35
CA ALA A 119 13.02 13.37 -33.58
C ALA A 119 13.16 11.84 -33.42
N ALA A 120 13.20 11.34 -32.18
CA ALA A 120 13.38 9.91 -31.94
C ALA A 120 12.15 9.10 -32.36
N VAL A 121 12.36 8.12 -33.26
CA VAL A 121 11.32 7.17 -33.67
C VAL A 121 10.94 6.32 -32.45
N LYS A 122 9.68 6.44 -32.02
CA LYS A 122 9.17 5.62 -30.90
C LYS A 122 9.28 4.16 -31.27
N ALA A 123 9.76 3.36 -30.32
CA ALA A 123 9.71 1.92 -30.45
C ALA A 123 8.25 1.47 -30.71
N PRO A 124 8.02 0.56 -31.67
CA PRO A 124 6.68 0.00 -31.86
C PRO A 124 6.22 -0.70 -30.58
N ASP A 125 4.97 -0.49 -30.21
CA ASP A 125 4.34 -1.17 -29.07
C ASP A 125 3.94 -2.58 -29.49
N LEU A 126 4.88 -3.50 -29.39
CA LEU A 126 4.73 -4.90 -29.83
C LEU A 126 3.63 -5.66 -29.08
N ILE A 127 3.22 -5.19 -27.89
CA ILE A 127 2.21 -5.84 -27.05
C ILE A 127 0.91 -5.05 -26.95
N GLY A 128 0.79 -3.89 -27.61
CA GLY A 128 -0.39 -3.03 -27.58
C GLY A 128 -0.83 -2.62 -26.16
N ARG A 129 0.13 -2.45 -25.23
CA ARG A 129 -0.09 -2.26 -23.78
C ARG A 129 -0.93 -3.37 -23.10
N ASP A 130 -1.05 -4.55 -23.70
CA ASP A 130 -1.66 -5.71 -23.04
C ASP A 130 -0.61 -6.47 -22.22
N PHE A 131 -0.57 -6.13 -20.93
CA PHE A 131 0.30 -6.74 -19.93
C PHE A 131 -0.24 -8.07 -19.36
N THR A 132 -1.24 -8.68 -19.99
CA THR A 132 -1.72 -10.01 -19.60
C THR A 132 -1.02 -11.12 -20.37
N ALA A 133 -0.66 -12.21 -19.69
CA ALA A 133 -0.08 -13.39 -20.31
C ALA A 133 -0.65 -14.66 -19.66
N ARG A 134 -1.08 -15.62 -20.49
CA ARG A 134 -1.71 -16.87 -20.02
C ARG A 134 -0.71 -18.01 -19.79
N LYS A 135 0.48 -17.92 -20.38
CA LYS A 135 1.53 -18.96 -20.31
C LYS A 135 2.89 -18.31 -20.04
N PRO A 136 3.75 -18.92 -19.19
CA PRO A 136 5.14 -18.47 -19.04
C PRO A 136 5.90 -18.45 -20.36
N ASN A 137 6.92 -17.61 -20.43
CA ASN A 137 7.84 -17.44 -21.54
C ASN A 137 7.20 -16.94 -22.84
N THR A 138 6.07 -16.21 -22.74
CA THR A 138 5.35 -15.68 -23.92
C THR A 138 5.39 -14.17 -24.03
N LYS A 139 5.38 -13.46 -22.92
CA LYS A 139 5.51 -12.00 -22.89
C LYS A 139 6.37 -11.59 -21.71
N TYR A 140 7.33 -10.71 -21.97
CA TYR A 140 8.23 -10.16 -20.97
C TYR A 140 8.08 -8.65 -20.89
N VAL A 141 8.31 -8.09 -19.71
CA VAL A 141 8.41 -6.65 -19.50
C VAL A 141 9.74 -6.32 -18.87
N GLY A 142 10.37 -5.27 -19.40
CA GLY A 142 11.60 -4.73 -18.86
C GLY A 142 11.36 -3.44 -18.08
N ASP A 143 12.18 -3.21 -17.06
CA ASP A 143 12.32 -1.90 -16.41
C ASP A 143 13.80 -1.58 -16.16
N ILE A 144 14.13 -0.30 -16.21
CA ILE A 144 15.46 0.21 -15.84
C ILE A 144 15.30 1.11 -14.62
N THR A 145 15.95 0.71 -13.54
CA THR A 145 15.95 1.43 -12.26
C THR A 145 17.36 1.94 -11.94
N TYR A 146 17.44 3.17 -11.46
CA TYR A 146 18.68 3.81 -11.02
C TYR A 146 18.89 3.51 -9.53
N LEU A 147 20.00 2.87 -9.20
CA LEU A 147 20.39 2.55 -7.83
C LEU A 147 21.41 3.58 -7.35
N PRO A 148 21.06 4.46 -6.39
CA PRO A 148 22.02 5.38 -5.81
C PRO A 148 23.10 4.60 -5.04
N VAL A 149 24.35 4.99 -5.24
CA VAL A 149 25.49 4.49 -4.47
C VAL A 149 26.25 5.67 -3.85
N ASP A 150 27.05 5.39 -2.83
CA ASP A 150 27.79 6.43 -2.11
C ASP A 150 28.70 7.25 -3.04
N GLY A 151 28.88 8.53 -2.68
CA GLY A 151 29.65 9.48 -3.47
C GLY A 151 28.92 10.06 -4.68
N GLY A 152 27.58 10.01 -4.69
CA GLY A 152 26.77 10.65 -5.73
C GLY A 152 26.77 9.93 -7.09
N LYS A 153 27.23 8.68 -7.11
CA LYS A 153 27.20 7.83 -8.31
C LYS A 153 25.91 7.02 -8.36
N PHE A 154 25.60 6.50 -9.55
CA PHE A 154 24.45 5.62 -9.76
C PHE A 154 24.87 4.37 -10.53
N LEU A 155 24.23 3.25 -10.19
CA LEU A 155 24.23 2.03 -11.00
C LEU A 155 22.89 1.92 -11.73
N TYR A 156 22.92 1.35 -12.92
CA TYR A 156 21.74 1.05 -13.72
C TYR A 156 21.41 -0.42 -13.54
N LEU A 157 20.24 -0.70 -12.96
CA LEU A 157 19.68 -2.04 -12.89
C LEU A 157 18.63 -2.20 -14.00
N ALA A 158 18.91 -3.05 -14.96
CA ALA A 158 17.92 -3.52 -15.93
C ALA A 158 17.35 -4.86 -15.45
N THR A 159 16.03 -4.98 -15.48
CA THR A 159 15.32 -6.22 -15.12
C THR A 159 14.40 -6.65 -16.26
N VAL A 160 14.18 -7.95 -16.39
CA VAL A 160 13.19 -8.55 -17.29
C VAL A 160 12.33 -9.52 -16.49
N ILE A 161 11.02 -9.27 -16.47
CA ILE A 161 10.03 -10.08 -15.75
C ILE A 161 9.11 -10.78 -16.75
N ASP A 162 8.88 -12.07 -16.56
CA ASP A 162 7.87 -12.83 -17.30
C ASP A 162 6.46 -12.45 -16.81
N LEU A 163 5.56 -12.08 -17.72
CA LEU A 163 4.23 -11.55 -17.34
C LEU A 163 3.28 -12.60 -16.76
N ALA A 164 3.43 -13.88 -17.12
CA ALA A 164 2.52 -14.93 -16.64
C ALA A 164 2.94 -15.47 -15.27
N SER A 165 4.22 -15.82 -15.12
CA SER A 165 4.79 -16.37 -13.89
C SER A 165 5.17 -15.31 -12.87
N ARG A 166 5.33 -14.05 -13.30
CA ARG A 166 5.82 -12.92 -12.48
C ARG A 166 7.23 -13.12 -11.94
N ARG A 167 7.96 -14.11 -12.46
CA ARG A 167 9.36 -14.39 -12.08
C ARG A 167 10.30 -13.47 -12.83
N LEU A 168 11.41 -13.11 -12.18
CA LEU A 168 12.52 -12.42 -12.80
C LEU A 168 13.22 -13.39 -13.78
N ALA A 169 13.10 -13.11 -15.07
CA ALA A 169 13.70 -13.91 -16.15
C ALA A 169 15.18 -13.55 -16.36
N GLY A 170 15.57 -12.32 -16.06
CA GLY A 170 16.95 -11.87 -16.12
C GLY A 170 17.14 -10.48 -15.53
N TRP A 171 18.38 -10.15 -15.18
CA TRP A 171 18.79 -8.83 -14.71
C TRP A 171 20.25 -8.54 -15.06
N ALA A 172 20.59 -7.27 -15.16
CA ALA A 172 21.96 -6.79 -15.35
C ALA A 172 22.18 -5.50 -14.58
N ILE A 173 23.38 -5.31 -14.03
CA ILE A 173 23.81 -4.07 -13.36
C ILE A 173 25.01 -3.51 -14.10
N ALA A 174 24.99 -2.21 -14.37
CA ALA A 174 26.12 -1.50 -14.97
C ALA A 174 26.37 -0.16 -14.26
N ASN A 175 27.62 0.32 -14.30
CA ASN A 175 27.92 1.71 -13.97
C ASN A 175 27.87 2.56 -15.26
N ALA A 176 27.80 3.89 -15.11
CA ALA A 176 27.78 4.80 -16.26
C ALA A 176 29.05 4.69 -17.15
N GLY A 177 30.20 4.33 -16.58
CA GLY A 177 31.50 4.32 -17.27
C GLY A 177 31.81 3.07 -18.11
N ALA A 178 31.17 1.94 -17.85
CA ALA A 178 31.47 0.66 -18.51
C ALA A 178 30.67 0.42 -19.80
N LEU A 179 29.77 1.34 -20.17
CA LEU A 179 28.88 1.16 -21.33
C LEU A 179 29.11 2.18 -22.46
N GLY A 180 30.13 3.04 -22.38
CA GLY A 180 30.46 3.97 -23.48
C GLY A 180 29.26 4.80 -23.96
N VAL A 181 28.32 5.10 -23.05
CA VAL A 181 27.12 5.87 -23.36
C VAL A 181 27.40 7.31 -22.94
N PRO A 182 27.51 8.27 -23.86
CA PRO A 182 27.50 9.68 -23.48
C PRO A 182 26.15 9.98 -22.80
N ASP A 183 26.17 10.86 -21.81
CA ASP A 183 24.97 11.34 -21.10
C ASP A 183 23.88 11.75 -22.11
N GLY A 184 22.90 10.87 -22.35
CA GLY A 184 21.78 11.16 -23.26
C GLY A 184 21.19 9.98 -24.01
N ASP A 185 21.97 8.92 -24.29
CA ASP A 185 21.52 7.89 -25.23
C ASP A 185 20.97 6.60 -24.58
N VAL A 186 19.85 6.15 -25.12
CA VAL A 186 19.11 4.96 -24.70
C VAL A 186 19.90 3.70 -25.07
N LEU A 187 20.07 2.80 -24.09
CA LEU A 187 20.78 1.53 -24.26
C LEU A 187 20.27 0.71 -25.47
N PRO A 188 21.17 0.14 -26.29
CA PRO A 188 20.83 -0.83 -27.31
C PRO A 188 20.77 -2.22 -26.68
N PHE A 189 19.73 -2.52 -25.89
CA PHE A 189 19.38 -3.92 -25.63
C PHE A 189 18.40 -4.35 -26.73
N GLY A 190 18.88 -5.29 -27.56
CA GLY A 190 18.25 -5.73 -28.78
C GLY A 190 16.76 -6.00 -28.63
N LYS A 191 15.97 -5.25 -29.40
CA LYS A 191 14.64 -5.71 -29.81
C LYS A 191 14.83 -6.97 -30.64
N ARG A 192 14.44 -8.11 -30.08
CA ARG A 192 13.88 -9.19 -30.88
C ARG A 192 12.40 -9.24 -30.56
#